data_AF-A0A8I1QF87-F1
#
_entry.id   AF-A0A8I1QF87-F1
#
_cell.length_a   1.000
_cell.length_b   1.000
_cell.length_c   1.000
_cell.angle_alpha   90.00
_cell.angle_beta   90.00
_cell.angle_gamma   90.00
#
_symmetry.space_group_name_H-M   'P 1'
#
loop_
_entity.id
_entity.type
_entity.pdbx_description
1 polymer ?
#
loop_
_entity_poly.entity_id
_entity_poly.type
_entity_poly.pdbx_seq_one_letter_code
_entity_poly.pdbx_strand_id
1 'polypeptide(L)'
;MTAPVDWLAAFPIQPATEAVEALRQGWSELAARPRPDFNPKTKEDGLTKRLKIFVENHVARQRGLLGMWAAEDIIGDIDPATGAMIEERRTDIVYGWNDDSQGMKLVFEFKRLGRQKRHRDHYLRDQGLGRFVTGIYSRKEAVAAMVGVLLDPEGEIVPPIRKALEDSALAATLRLCRTPAGLPYERPSALFQAADFDTEHERDAALAPTHGTIRVSHFFLPFGYPTTTRKHRSAKSSP
;
A
#
# COMPACT_ATOMS: atom_id res chain seq x y z
N MET A 1 -11.70 18.67 -27.35
CA MET A 1 -10.78 17.68 -26.75
C MET A 1 -10.01 18.39 -25.64
N THR A 2 -10.42 18.18 -24.40
CA THR A 2 -9.69 18.71 -23.24
C THR A 2 -8.44 17.86 -23.05
N ALA A 3 -7.26 18.48 -23.06
CA ALA A 3 -6.03 17.80 -22.66
C ALA A 3 -6.22 17.21 -21.25
N PRO A 4 -5.68 16.01 -20.96
CA PRO A 4 -5.69 15.51 -19.59
C PRO A 4 -5.01 16.56 -18.71
N VAL A 5 -5.72 17.06 -17.71
CA VAL A 5 -5.11 17.89 -16.67
C VAL A 5 -4.08 17.01 -15.99
N ASP A 6 -2.82 17.43 -16.00
CA ASP A 6 -1.73 16.76 -15.28
C ASP A 6 -1.91 16.98 -13.78
N TRP A 7 -2.89 16.28 -13.20
CA TRP A 7 -3.23 16.34 -11.79
C TRP A 7 -2.06 15.93 -10.90
N LEU A 8 -1.08 15.20 -11.45
CA LEU A 8 0.14 14.81 -10.77
C LEU A 8 0.94 16.04 -10.33
N ALA A 9 1.00 17.07 -11.18
CA ALA A 9 1.65 18.34 -10.87
C ALA A 9 0.91 19.15 -9.79
N ALA A 10 -0.38 18.87 -9.56
CA ALA A 10 -1.20 19.51 -8.54
C ALA A 10 -1.21 18.76 -7.20
N PHE A 11 -0.64 17.55 -7.14
CA PHE A 11 -0.51 16.80 -5.90
C PHE A 11 0.69 17.34 -5.11
N PRO A 12 0.57 17.67 -3.80
CA PRO A 12 1.70 18.07 -2.98
C PRO A 12 2.58 16.85 -2.71
N ILE A 13 3.41 16.56 -3.69
CA ILE A 13 4.23 15.36 -3.77
C ILE A 13 5.27 15.31 -2.65
N GLN A 14 5.68 16.46 -2.10
CA GLN A 14 6.77 16.52 -1.13
C GLN A 14 6.39 15.89 0.23
N PRO A 15 5.30 16.27 0.94
CA PRO A 15 4.89 15.58 2.16
C PRO A 15 4.63 14.07 1.96
N ALA A 16 4.02 13.69 0.84
CA ALA A 16 3.75 12.29 0.51
C ALA A 16 5.04 11.50 0.26
N THR A 17 5.99 12.09 -0.48
CA THR A 17 7.31 11.50 -0.77
C THR A 17 8.11 11.31 0.51
N GLU A 18 8.16 12.33 1.37
CA GLU A 18 8.85 12.21 2.65
C GLU A 18 8.17 11.18 3.58
N ALA A 19 6.84 11.07 3.56
CA ALA A 19 6.14 10.02 4.32
C ALA A 19 6.50 8.62 3.82
N VAL A 20 6.57 8.42 2.50
CA VAL A 20 7.05 7.16 1.89
C VAL A 20 8.49 6.87 2.33
N GLU A 21 9.39 7.84 2.24
CA GLU A 21 10.78 7.65 2.63
C GLU A 21 10.96 7.42 4.14
N ALA A 22 10.16 8.08 4.98
CA ALA A 22 10.14 7.85 6.42
C ALA A 22 9.69 6.42 6.74
N LEU A 23 8.64 5.93 6.07
CA LEU A 23 8.14 4.57 6.25
C LEU A 23 9.17 3.53 5.76
N ARG A 24 9.79 3.76 4.62
CA ARG A 24 10.84 2.89 4.06
C ARG A 24 12.06 2.82 4.97
N GLN A 25 12.55 3.97 5.45
CA GLN A 25 13.66 4.03 6.40
C GLN A 25 13.30 3.30 7.70
N GLY A 26 12.13 3.58 8.28
CA GLY A 26 11.67 2.92 9.49
C GLY A 26 11.59 1.40 9.34
N TRP A 27 11.12 0.93 8.18
CA TRP A 27 11.14 -0.50 7.86
C TRP A 27 12.56 -1.04 7.80
N SER A 28 13.45 -0.42 7.02
CA SER A 28 14.85 -0.87 6.88
C SER A 28 15.57 -0.98 8.22
N GLU A 29 15.39 -0.02 9.12
CA GLU A 29 16.03 -0.01 10.45
C GLU A 29 15.45 -1.08 11.40
N LEU A 30 14.13 -1.25 11.42
CA LEU A 30 13.49 -2.29 12.23
C LEU A 30 13.80 -3.69 11.69
N ALA A 31 13.80 -3.85 10.37
CA ALA A 31 13.97 -5.12 9.67
C ALA A 31 15.43 -5.51 9.41
N ALA A 32 16.42 -4.68 9.78
CA ALA A 32 17.84 -4.94 9.56
C ALA A 32 18.33 -6.26 10.19
N ARG A 33 17.69 -6.69 11.29
CA ARG A 33 17.97 -7.95 11.98
C ARG A 33 16.70 -8.52 12.62
N PRO A 34 16.63 -9.83 12.91
CA PRO A 34 15.47 -10.41 13.58
C PRO A 34 15.25 -9.76 14.96
N ARG A 35 14.02 -9.31 15.23
CA ARG A 35 13.59 -8.82 16.55
C ARG A 35 12.43 -9.70 17.05
N PRO A 36 12.29 -9.93 18.37
CA PRO A 36 11.26 -10.83 18.92
C PRO A 36 9.86 -10.55 18.36
N ASP A 37 9.51 -9.27 18.21
CA ASP A 37 8.20 -8.86 17.73
C ASP A 37 8.20 -8.18 16.36
N PHE A 38 9.33 -8.12 15.67
CA PHE A 38 9.43 -7.55 14.33
C PHE A 38 10.27 -8.47 13.45
N ASN A 39 9.62 -9.51 12.94
CA ASN A 39 10.23 -10.57 12.15
C ASN A 39 9.18 -11.23 11.22
N PRO A 40 9.57 -12.16 10.32
CA PRO A 40 8.66 -12.77 9.35
C PRO A 40 7.52 -13.59 9.97
N LYS A 41 7.57 -13.93 11.26
CA LYS A 41 6.49 -14.63 11.95
C LYS A 41 5.48 -13.67 12.56
N THR A 42 5.86 -12.41 12.86
CA THR A 42 4.95 -11.38 13.38
C THR A 42 3.80 -11.14 12.41
N LYS A 43 2.56 -11.18 12.91
CA LYS A 43 1.36 -10.87 12.13
C LYS A 43 1.39 -9.45 11.55
N GLU A 44 0.65 -9.22 10.49
CA GLU A 44 0.62 -7.97 9.72
C GLU A 44 0.30 -6.75 10.59
N ASP A 45 -0.78 -6.81 11.35
CA ASP A 45 -1.19 -5.82 12.36
C ASP A 45 -0.08 -5.52 13.39
N GLY A 46 0.61 -6.57 13.85
CA GLY A 46 1.73 -6.44 14.76
C GLY A 46 2.96 -5.75 14.16
N LEU A 47 3.19 -5.92 12.85
CA LEU A 47 4.27 -5.26 12.10
C LEU A 47 3.92 -3.80 11.84
N THR A 48 2.73 -3.52 11.29
CA THR A 48 2.31 -2.16 10.89
C THR A 48 2.19 -1.23 12.09
N LYS A 49 1.64 -1.70 13.22
CA LYS A 49 1.58 -0.94 14.47
C LYS A 49 2.96 -0.54 14.98
N ARG A 50 3.92 -1.47 14.99
CA ARG A 50 5.30 -1.20 15.45
C ARG A 50 6.05 -0.29 14.49
N LEU A 51 5.86 -0.50 13.18
CA LEU A 51 6.43 0.35 12.14
C LEU A 51 5.93 1.79 12.31
N LYS A 52 4.62 1.99 12.41
CA LYS A 52 4.01 3.31 12.61
C LYS A 52 4.59 4.03 13.83
N ILE A 53 4.60 3.37 15.00
CA ILE A 53 5.14 3.94 16.24
C ILE A 53 6.61 4.33 16.06
N PHE A 54 7.41 3.47 15.41
CA PHE A 54 8.82 3.75 15.21
C PHE A 54 9.03 4.94 14.25
N VAL A 55 8.31 4.96 13.14
CA VAL A 55 8.37 6.04 12.14
C VAL A 55 7.99 7.36 12.80
N GLU A 56 6.86 7.43 13.49
CA GLU A 56 6.37 8.63 14.16
C GLU A 56 7.35 9.17 15.21
N ASN A 57 7.90 8.28 16.06
CA ASN A 57 8.74 8.69 17.18
C ASN A 57 10.20 8.98 16.81
N HIS A 58 10.72 8.33 15.77
CA HIS A 58 12.17 8.32 15.50
C HIS A 58 12.56 8.84 14.13
N VAL A 59 11.72 8.66 13.10
CA VAL A 59 12.10 8.94 11.70
C VAL A 59 11.42 10.20 11.16
N ALA A 60 10.10 10.31 11.33
CA ALA A 60 9.28 11.35 10.72
C ALA A 60 9.73 12.77 11.10
N ARG A 61 10.03 13.00 12.39
CA ARG A 61 10.50 14.31 12.87
C ARG A 61 11.85 14.70 12.28
N GLN A 62 12.75 13.74 12.08
CA GLN A 62 14.06 13.99 11.47
C GLN A 62 13.94 14.39 9.99
N ARG A 63 12.84 14.00 9.35
CA ARG A 63 12.49 14.33 7.97
C ARG A 63 11.55 15.53 7.83
N GLY A 64 11.29 16.25 8.93
CA GLY A 64 10.41 17.42 8.92
C GLY A 64 8.92 17.11 8.71
N LEU A 65 8.49 15.84 8.88
CA LEU A 65 7.08 15.47 8.80
C LEU A 65 6.38 15.81 10.11
N LEU A 66 5.46 16.78 10.04
CA LEU A 66 4.66 17.26 11.17
C LEU A 66 3.20 16.81 11.12
N GLY A 67 2.82 16.03 10.10
CA GLY A 67 1.49 15.45 9.98
C GLY A 67 1.20 14.35 11.00
N MET A 68 -0.04 13.88 10.99
CA MET A 68 -0.54 12.84 11.88
C MET A 68 -0.30 11.46 11.29
N TRP A 69 0.26 10.56 12.11
CA TRP A 69 0.37 9.14 11.78
C TRP A 69 -0.69 8.35 12.53
N ALA A 70 -1.44 7.50 11.83
CA ALA A 70 -2.37 6.54 12.42
C ALA A 70 -1.99 5.11 12.00
N ALA A 71 -2.25 4.16 12.89
CA ALA A 71 -2.29 2.73 12.56
C ALA A 71 -3.66 2.21 12.98
N GLU A 72 -4.21 1.28 12.20
CA GLU A 72 -5.55 0.73 12.47
C GLU A 72 -6.65 1.81 12.44
N ASP A 73 -6.56 2.79 11.52
CA ASP A 73 -7.55 3.88 11.42
C ASP A 73 -8.91 3.34 10.95
N ILE A 74 -9.95 3.64 11.73
CA ILE A 74 -11.33 3.20 11.46
C ILE A 74 -11.98 4.23 10.54
N ILE A 75 -12.41 3.78 9.38
CA ILE A 75 -13.13 4.57 8.38
C ILE A 75 -14.50 3.97 8.13
N GLY A 76 -15.50 4.81 7.90
CA GLY A 76 -16.85 4.32 7.70
C GLY A 76 -17.85 5.43 7.41
N ASP A 77 -19.08 5.01 7.15
CA ASP A 77 -20.24 5.88 6.99
C ASP A 77 -21.30 5.49 8.00
N ILE A 78 -21.96 6.50 8.54
CA ILE A 78 -23.11 6.36 9.43
C ILE A 78 -24.29 7.07 8.76
N ASP A 79 -25.47 6.45 8.82
CA ASP A 79 -26.71 7.13 8.45
C ASP A 79 -26.98 8.25 9.46
N PRO A 80 -26.96 9.53 9.05
CA PRO A 80 -27.10 10.66 9.98
C PRO A 80 -28.51 10.73 10.61
N ALA A 81 -29.53 10.12 10.01
CA ALA A 81 -30.89 10.15 10.53
C ALA A 81 -31.10 9.08 11.62
N THR A 82 -30.48 7.90 11.46
CA THR A 82 -30.72 6.75 12.34
C THR A 82 -29.56 6.43 13.27
N GLY A 83 -28.36 6.93 12.97
CA GLY A 83 -27.12 6.56 13.65
C GLY A 83 -26.61 5.15 13.30
N ALA A 84 -27.22 4.47 12.32
CA ALA A 84 -26.83 3.13 11.93
C ALA A 84 -25.51 3.14 11.13
N MET A 85 -24.61 2.21 11.47
CA MET A 85 -23.38 2.00 10.70
C MET A 85 -23.71 1.42 9.32
N ILE A 86 -23.37 2.14 8.26
CA ILE A 86 -23.57 1.71 6.87
C ILE A 86 -22.38 0.84 6.44
N GLU A 87 -21.17 1.30 6.73
CA GLU A 87 -19.93 0.57 6.45
C GLU A 87 -18.85 0.95 7.45
N GLU A 88 -18.03 -0.02 7.85
CA GLU A 88 -16.85 0.19 8.69
C GLU A 88 -15.67 -0.64 8.15
N ARG A 89 -14.49 -0.03 8.07
CA ARG A 89 -13.22 -0.66 7.68
C ARG A 89 -12.08 -0.12 8.53
N ARG A 90 -10.95 -0.83 8.50
CA ARG A 90 -9.75 -0.50 9.27
C ARG A 90 -8.52 -0.54 8.38
N THR A 91 -7.89 0.61 8.15
CA THR A 91 -6.67 0.71 7.33
C THR A 91 -5.42 0.38 8.15
N ASP A 92 -4.32 -0.02 7.49
CA ASP A 92 -3.11 -0.41 8.20
C ASP A 92 -2.32 0.79 8.74
N ILE A 93 -1.85 1.69 7.87
CA ILE A 93 -1.16 2.93 8.26
C ILE A 93 -1.69 4.09 7.43
N VAL A 94 -1.89 5.25 8.05
CA VAL A 94 -2.25 6.50 7.39
C VAL A 94 -1.25 7.58 7.79
N TYR A 95 -0.79 8.36 6.82
CA TYR A 95 -0.19 9.66 7.07
C TYR A 95 -1.13 10.75 6.58
N GLY A 96 -1.62 11.57 7.51
CA GLY A 96 -2.49 12.71 7.22
C GLY A 96 -1.76 14.03 7.42
N TRP A 97 -1.95 14.98 6.51
CA TRP A 97 -1.44 16.34 6.64
C TRP A 97 -2.44 17.32 6.06
N ASN A 98 -2.25 18.61 6.31
CA ASN A 98 -3.07 19.66 5.71
C ASN A 98 -2.14 20.62 4.97
N ASP A 99 -2.69 21.26 3.93
CA ASP A 99 -2.19 22.53 3.42
C ASP A 99 -3.22 23.63 3.69
N ASP A 100 -2.98 24.84 3.17
CA ASP A 100 -3.87 25.99 3.36
C ASP A 100 -5.28 25.79 2.74
N SER A 101 -5.46 24.76 1.91
CA SER A 101 -6.66 24.53 1.11
C SER A 101 -7.45 23.28 1.49
N GLN A 102 -6.79 22.22 1.97
CA GLN A 102 -7.43 20.94 2.27
C GLN A 102 -6.62 20.04 3.20
N GLY A 103 -7.32 19.09 3.82
CA GLY A 103 -6.70 17.93 4.46
C GLY A 103 -6.46 16.83 3.43
N MET A 104 -5.32 16.17 3.54
CA MET A 104 -4.85 15.13 2.64
C MET A 104 -4.39 13.91 3.42
N LYS A 105 -4.54 12.74 2.81
CA LYS A 105 -4.14 11.48 3.43
C LYS A 105 -3.43 10.57 2.43
N LEU A 106 -2.36 9.94 2.89
CA LEU A 106 -1.73 8.83 2.20
C LEU A 106 -1.96 7.56 3.02
N VAL A 107 -2.78 6.66 2.48
CA VAL A 107 -3.07 5.36 3.08
C VAL A 107 -2.09 4.33 2.54
N PHE A 108 -1.47 3.59 3.46
CA PHE A 108 -0.61 2.45 3.19
C PHE A 108 -1.34 1.19 3.62
N GLU A 109 -1.73 0.34 2.66
CA GLU A 109 -2.30 -0.98 2.94
C GLU A 109 -1.21 -2.04 2.79
N PHE A 110 -1.03 -2.87 3.81
CA PHE A 110 0.01 -3.87 3.85
C PHE A 110 -0.58 -5.24 3.51
N LYS A 111 0.21 -6.07 2.82
CA LYS A 111 0.02 -7.51 2.82
C LYS A 111 1.32 -8.27 2.99
N ARG A 112 1.26 -9.33 3.78
CA ARG A 112 2.32 -10.32 3.85
C ARG A 112 2.36 -11.19 2.58
N LEU A 113 3.49 -11.14 1.87
CA LEU A 113 3.68 -11.80 0.58
C LEU A 113 4.66 -12.96 0.66
N GLY A 114 4.27 -14.10 0.12
CA GLY A 114 5.15 -15.23 -0.13
C GLY A 114 4.83 -15.84 -1.48
N ARG A 115 5.55 -16.89 -1.86
CA ARG A 115 5.45 -17.54 -3.20
C ARG A 115 4.08 -18.10 -3.56
N GLN A 116 3.21 -18.30 -2.58
CA GLN A 116 1.92 -18.96 -2.79
C GLN A 116 0.93 -18.05 -3.52
N LYS A 117 0.21 -18.60 -4.50
CA LYS A 117 -0.84 -17.88 -5.26
C LYS A 117 -1.83 -17.15 -4.35
N ARG A 118 -2.23 -17.76 -3.23
CA ARG A 118 -3.17 -17.14 -2.27
C ARG A 118 -2.67 -15.81 -1.69
N HIS A 119 -1.35 -15.64 -1.49
CA HIS A 119 -0.81 -14.38 -0.98
C HIS A 119 -0.89 -13.29 -2.06
N ARG A 120 -0.62 -13.65 -3.32
CA ARG A 120 -0.83 -12.74 -4.47
C ARG A 120 -2.30 -12.39 -4.65
N ASP A 121 -3.22 -13.35 -4.54
CA ASP A 121 -4.66 -13.07 -4.63
C ASP A 121 -5.11 -12.12 -3.52
N HIS A 122 -4.63 -12.32 -2.28
CA HIS A 122 -4.90 -11.41 -1.17
C HIS A 122 -4.36 -9.99 -1.44
N TYR A 123 -3.19 -9.88 -2.08
CA TYR A 123 -2.60 -8.59 -2.45
C TYR A 123 -3.38 -7.86 -3.55
N LEU A 124 -3.83 -8.58 -4.58
CA LEU A 124 -4.40 -7.96 -5.78
C LEU A 124 -5.92 -7.83 -5.78
N ARG A 125 -6.66 -8.63 -5.00
CA ARG A 125 -8.13 -8.69 -5.09
C ARG A 125 -8.80 -7.85 -4.01
N ASP A 126 -10.04 -8.21 -3.67
CA ASP A 126 -10.95 -7.55 -2.72
C ASP A 126 -10.33 -7.28 -1.34
N GLN A 127 -9.37 -8.10 -0.92
CA GLN A 127 -8.72 -7.95 0.38
C GLN A 127 -7.48 -7.05 0.36
N GLY A 128 -6.96 -6.65 -0.81
CA GLY A 128 -5.77 -5.81 -0.95
C GLY A 128 -6.06 -4.62 -1.85
N LEU A 129 -5.47 -4.61 -3.05
CA LEU A 129 -5.62 -3.51 -4.02
C LEU A 129 -7.09 -3.15 -4.31
N GLY A 130 -8.00 -4.14 -4.34
CA GLY A 130 -9.43 -3.91 -4.54
C GLY A 130 -10.08 -2.99 -3.49
N ARG A 131 -9.52 -2.90 -2.27
CA ARG A 131 -10.00 -1.99 -1.21
C ARG A 131 -9.89 -0.52 -1.62
N PHE A 132 -8.91 -0.16 -2.44
CA PHE A 132 -8.74 1.20 -2.99
C PHE A 132 -9.61 1.47 -4.21
N VAL A 133 -9.96 0.43 -4.97
CA VAL A 133 -10.71 0.57 -6.23
C VAL A 133 -12.20 0.69 -5.94
N THR A 134 -12.81 -0.37 -5.42
CA THR A 134 -14.25 -0.44 -5.17
C THR A 134 -14.61 -0.21 -3.71
N GLY A 135 -13.63 -0.32 -2.81
CA GLY A 135 -13.81 -0.03 -1.39
C GLY A 135 -13.59 1.44 -1.03
N ILE A 136 -13.78 1.72 0.26
CA ILE A 136 -13.74 3.08 0.83
C ILE A 136 -12.33 3.54 1.22
N TYR A 137 -11.29 2.75 0.96
CA TYR A 137 -9.92 3.17 1.26
C TYR A 137 -9.53 4.34 0.37
N SER A 138 -8.80 5.30 0.95
CA SER A 138 -8.35 6.50 0.23
C SER A 138 -9.50 7.22 -0.48
N ARG A 139 -10.71 7.24 0.11
CA ARG A 139 -11.87 7.93 -0.49
C ARG A 139 -11.53 9.40 -0.73
N LYS A 140 -11.80 9.88 -1.95
CA LYS A 140 -11.47 11.24 -2.44
C LYS A 140 -9.98 11.58 -2.54
N GLU A 141 -9.10 10.66 -2.19
CA GLU A 141 -7.66 10.84 -2.37
C GLU A 141 -7.23 10.39 -3.77
N ALA A 142 -6.25 11.09 -4.33
CA ALA A 142 -5.69 10.80 -5.65
C ALA A 142 -4.65 9.68 -5.65
N VAL A 143 -4.02 9.44 -4.49
CA VAL A 143 -2.88 8.54 -4.36
C VAL A 143 -3.05 7.61 -3.15
N ALA A 144 -2.62 6.36 -3.30
CA ALA A 144 -2.49 5.39 -2.22
C ALA A 144 -1.23 4.54 -2.38
N ALA A 145 -0.87 3.80 -1.34
CA ALA A 145 0.28 2.89 -1.35
C ALA A 145 -0.14 1.46 -1.00
N MET A 146 0.20 0.51 -1.88
CA MET A 146 0.05 -0.92 -1.61
C MET A 146 1.41 -1.53 -1.28
N VAL A 147 1.55 -2.04 -0.05
CA VAL A 147 2.85 -2.43 0.52
C VAL A 147 2.92 -3.94 0.73
N GLY A 148 3.84 -4.59 0.02
CA GLY A 148 4.09 -6.02 0.11
C GLY A 148 5.25 -6.36 1.05
N VAL A 149 4.98 -6.96 2.21
CA VAL A 149 6.04 -7.46 3.11
C VAL A 149 6.55 -8.81 2.60
N LEU A 150 7.81 -8.88 2.16
CA LEU A 150 8.36 -10.06 1.51
C LEU A 150 8.80 -11.13 2.53
N LEU A 151 8.18 -12.30 2.46
CA LEU A 151 8.49 -13.49 3.27
C LEU A 151 9.37 -14.53 2.54
N ASP A 152 9.64 -14.28 1.26
CA ASP A 152 10.49 -15.05 0.36
C ASP A 152 11.30 -14.05 -0.51
N PRO A 153 12.32 -14.50 -1.27
CA PRO A 153 13.07 -13.63 -2.16
C PRO A 153 12.19 -12.89 -3.17
N GLU A 154 12.48 -11.61 -3.37
CA GLU A 154 11.69 -10.70 -4.22
C GLU A 154 11.48 -11.24 -5.64
N GLY A 155 12.53 -11.80 -6.25
CA GLY A 155 12.48 -12.38 -7.60
C GLY A 155 11.50 -13.54 -7.76
N GLU A 156 11.05 -14.16 -6.67
CA GLU A 156 10.05 -15.23 -6.68
C GLU A 156 8.62 -14.73 -6.35
N ILE A 157 8.49 -13.50 -5.84
CA ILE A 157 7.20 -12.93 -5.41
C ILE A 157 6.69 -11.89 -6.41
N VAL A 158 7.52 -10.91 -6.77
CA VAL A 158 7.07 -9.70 -7.48
C VAL A 158 6.76 -9.96 -8.95
N PRO A 159 7.56 -10.72 -9.74
CA PRO A 159 7.25 -10.95 -11.13
C PRO A 159 5.87 -11.63 -11.35
N PRO A 160 5.46 -12.65 -10.55
CA PRO A 160 4.11 -13.18 -10.63
C PRO A 160 2.98 -12.19 -10.30
N ILE A 161 3.23 -11.17 -9.47
CA ILE A 161 2.26 -10.10 -9.18
C ILE A 161 2.05 -9.25 -10.43
N ARG A 162 3.15 -8.76 -11.03
CA ARG A 162 3.10 -7.95 -12.26
C ARG A 162 2.43 -8.71 -13.40
N LYS A 163 2.80 -9.98 -13.61
CA LYS A 163 2.18 -10.83 -14.62
C LYS A 163 0.68 -11.01 -14.39
N ALA A 164 0.22 -11.07 -13.14
CA ALA A 164 -1.21 -11.20 -12.87
C ALA A 164 -2.01 -9.95 -13.28
N LEU A 165 -1.43 -8.75 -13.23
CA LEU A 165 -2.07 -7.52 -13.70
C LEU A 165 -2.29 -7.48 -15.22
N GLU A 166 -1.60 -8.32 -15.98
CA GLU A 166 -1.80 -8.48 -17.43
C GLU A 166 -3.07 -9.29 -17.76
N ASP A 167 -3.61 -10.06 -16.80
CA ASP A 167 -4.83 -10.83 -16.96
C ASP A 167 -6.05 -9.91 -17.15
N SER A 168 -6.80 -10.11 -18.23
CA SER A 168 -7.90 -9.22 -18.61
C SER A 168 -9.07 -9.24 -17.62
N ALA A 169 -9.36 -10.39 -17.02
CA ALA A 169 -10.45 -10.51 -16.04
C ALA A 169 -10.09 -9.80 -14.73
N LEU A 170 -8.84 -9.95 -14.27
CA LEU A 170 -8.34 -9.21 -13.12
C LEU A 170 -8.28 -7.70 -13.40
N ALA A 171 -7.76 -7.30 -14.56
CA ALA A 171 -7.69 -5.89 -14.96
C ALA A 171 -9.08 -5.23 -15.01
N ALA A 172 -10.09 -5.93 -15.53
CA ALA A 172 -11.48 -5.46 -15.54
C ALA A 172 -12.05 -5.35 -14.11
N THR A 173 -11.80 -6.35 -13.26
CA THR A 173 -12.22 -6.32 -11.84
C THR A 173 -11.60 -5.14 -11.09
N LEU A 174 -10.34 -4.81 -11.42
CA LEU A 174 -9.60 -3.70 -10.84
C LEU A 174 -9.83 -2.37 -11.56
N ARG A 175 -10.68 -2.33 -12.60
CA ARG A 175 -10.97 -1.12 -13.40
C ARG A 175 -9.68 -0.40 -13.83
N LEU A 176 -8.71 -1.19 -14.27
CA LEU A 176 -7.35 -0.76 -14.51
C LEU A 176 -7.28 0.16 -15.75
N CYS A 177 -6.76 1.36 -15.57
CA CYS A 177 -6.44 2.26 -16.67
C CYS A 177 -5.15 1.80 -17.36
N ARG A 178 -5.15 1.77 -18.69
CA ARG A 178 -3.95 1.49 -19.46
C ARG A 178 -3.06 2.73 -19.50
N THR A 179 -1.75 2.53 -19.42
CA THR A 179 -0.78 3.61 -19.65
C THR A 179 -0.87 4.10 -21.11
N PRO A 180 -0.26 5.23 -21.48
CA PRO A 180 -0.17 5.67 -22.87
C PRO A 180 0.47 4.62 -23.82
N ALA A 181 1.32 3.74 -23.28
CA ALA A 181 1.92 2.62 -24.01
C ALA A 181 1.02 1.36 -24.06
N GLY A 182 -0.22 1.42 -23.56
CA GLY A 182 -1.14 0.29 -23.50
C GLY A 182 -0.83 -0.74 -22.41
N LEU A 183 0.09 -0.45 -21.49
CA LEU A 183 0.51 -1.37 -20.43
C LEU A 183 -0.45 -1.31 -19.22
N PRO A 184 -0.54 -2.39 -18.43
CA PRO A 184 -1.39 -2.42 -17.22
C PRO A 184 -0.86 -1.59 -16.06
N TYR A 185 0.43 -1.25 -16.05
CA TYR A 185 1.07 -0.48 -15.00
C TYR A 185 2.26 0.29 -15.58
N GLU A 186 2.71 1.32 -14.86
CA GLU A 186 3.90 2.10 -15.18
C GLU A 186 5.08 1.65 -14.32
N ARG A 187 6.21 1.35 -14.97
CA ARG A 187 7.45 0.90 -14.31
C ARG A 187 8.66 1.51 -15.01
N PRO A 188 9.57 2.21 -14.31
CA PRO A 188 9.56 2.49 -12.86
C PRO A 188 8.37 3.36 -12.43
N SER A 189 8.07 3.41 -11.13
CA SER A 189 7.05 4.31 -10.59
C SER A 189 7.37 5.77 -10.98
N ALA A 190 6.36 6.49 -11.44
CA ALA A 190 6.44 7.92 -11.75
C ALA A 190 6.17 8.80 -10.52
N LEU A 191 5.48 8.25 -9.51
CA LEU A 191 5.12 8.96 -8.27
C LEU A 191 6.23 8.92 -7.22
N PHE A 192 6.67 7.72 -6.86
CA PHE A 192 7.61 7.51 -5.77
C PHE A 192 8.76 6.64 -6.25
N GLN A 193 9.97 7.19 -6.26
CA GLN A 193 11.17 6.47 -6.72
C GLN A 193 11.39 5.14 -5.97
N ALA A 194 10.92 5.03 -4.73
CA ALA A 194 11.00 3.82 -3.91
C ALA A 194 9.98 2.72 -4.27
N ALA A 195 8.94 3.02 -5.06
CA ALA A 195 7.98 2.03 -5.52
C ALA A 195 8.51 1.27 -6.76
N ASP A 196 8.15 0.00 -6.90
CA ASP A 196 8.54 -0.80 -8.08
C ASP A 196 7.71 -0.42 -9.31
N PHE A 197 6.42 -0.14 -9.15
CA PHE A 197 5.52 0.28 -10.22
C PHE A 197 4.29 1.02 -9.67
N ASP A 198 3.56 1.69 -10.57
CA ASP A 198 2.27 2.33 -10.29
C ASP A 198 1.15 1.70 -11.13
N THR A 199 -0.04 1.57 -10.54
CA THR A 199 -1.29 1.27 -11.25
C THR A 199 -2.24 2.44 -11.14
N GLU A 200 -3.10 2.62 -12.14
CA GLU A 200 -4.17 3.61 -12.13
C GLU A 200 -5.52 2.92 -12.32
N HIS A 201 -6.53 3.39 -11.59
CA HIS A 201 -7.83 2.72 -11.49
C HIS A 201 -8.96 3.73 -11.57
N GLU A 202 -9.97 3.43 -12.40
CA GLU A 202 -11.22 4.18 -12.37
C GLU A 202 -12.00 3.90 -11.08
N ARG A 203 -12.59 4.95 -10.51
CA ARG A 203 -13.44 4.83 -9.31
C ARG A 203 -14.80 5.45 -9.55
N ASP A 204 -15.79 4.92 -8.85
CA ASP A 204 -17.12 5.53 -8.83
C ASP A 204 -17.04 6.95 -8.26
N ALA A 205 -17.87 7.87 -8.76
CA ALA A 205 -17.81 9.30 -8.43
C ALA A 205 -17.92 9.59 -6.92
N ALA A 206 -18.60 8.73 -6.15
CA ALA A 206 -18.67 8.84 -4.68
C ALA A 206 -17.32 8.57 -3.99
N LEU A 207 -16.44 7.79 -4.63
CA LEU A 207 -15.16 7.34 -4.10
C LEU A 207 -13.97 8.11 -4.70
N ALA A 208 -14.07 8.49 -5.97
CA ALA A 208 -12.99 9.12 -6.72
C ALA A 208 -12.71 10.56 -6.28
N PRO A 209 -11.45 11.04 -6.39
CA PRO A 209 -11.16 12.47 -6.46
C PRO A 209 -11.82 13.10 -7.70
N THR A 210 -11.71 14.43 -7.85
CA THR A 210 -12.38 15.19 -8.92
C THR A 210 -12.07 14.72 -10.34
N HIS A 211 -10.90 14.11 -10.57
CA HIS A 211 -10.48 13.59 -11.88
C HIS A 211 -10.86 12.12 -12.15
N GLY A 212 -11.56 11.45 -11.21
CA GLY A 212 -12.21 10.16 -11.47
C GLY A 212 -11.37 8.89 -11.28
N THR A 213 -10.05 9.01 -11.12
CA THR A 213 -9.14 7.86 -10.93
C THR A 213 -8.40 7.92 -9.60
N ILE A 214 -7.81 6.78 -9.20
CA ILE A 214 -6.80 6.73 -8.12
C ILE A 214 -5.54 6.08 -8.68
N ARG A 215 -4.38 6.62 -8.30
CA ARG A 215 -3.09 5.97 -8.54
C ARG A 215 -2.62 5.24 -7.29
N VAL A 216 -2.20 3.99 -7.44
CA VAL A 216 -1.69 3.17 -6.34
C VAL A 216 -0.24 2.80 -6.64
N SER A 217 0.66 3.24 -5.77
CA SER A 217 2.08 2.91 -5.86
C SER A 217 2.39 1.63 -5.10
N HIS A 218 3.14 0.73 -5.74
CA HIS A 218 3.41 -0.61 -5.22
C HIS A 218 4.83 -0.70 -4.63
N PHE A 219 4.90 -0.89 -3.32
CA PHE A 219 6.15 -1.04 -2.58
C PHE A 219 6.36 -2.49 -2.16
N PHE A 220 7.60 -2.96 -2.17
CA PHE A 220 7.96 -4.29 -1.69
C PHE A 220 9.07 -4.18 -0.65
N LEU A 221 8.76 -4.59 0.58
CA LEU A 221 9.61 -4.40 1.74
C LEU A 221 10.23 -5.74 2.17
N PRO A 222 11.52 -5.98 1.87
CA PRO A 222 12.23 -7.16 2.34
C PRO A 222 12.67 -7.01 3.81
N PHE A 223 12.85 -8.13 4.50
CA PHE A 223 13.68 -8.13 5.71
C PHE A 223 15.16 -8.08 5.32
N GLY A 224 15.99 -7.40 6.12
CA GLY A 224 17.44 -7.25 5.87
C GLY A 224 18.25 -8.54 6.06
N TYR A 225 17.58 -9.69 6.18
CA TYR A 225 18.13 -11.02 6.39
C TYR A 225 17.30 -12.05 5.62
N PRO A 226 17.86 -13.23 5.29
CA PRO A 226 17.15 -14.23 4.50
C PRO A 226 15.83 -14.69 5.15
N THR A 227 14.77 -14.73 4.35
CA THR A 227 13.44 -15.21 4.75
C THR A 227 12.95 -16.28 3.78
N THR A 228 12.20 -17.24 4.31
CA THR A 228 11.58 -18.28 3.48
C THR A 228 10.33 -18.84 4.17
N THR A 229 9.28 -19.02 3.38
CA THR A 229 8.05 -19.71 3.76
C THR A 229 8.13 -21.22 3.51
N ARG A 230 9.21 -21.71 2.86
CA ARG A 230 9.43 -23.16 2.68
C ARG A 230 9.67 -23.79 4.05
N LYS A 231 8.91 -24.85 4.36
CA LYS A 231 9.20 -25.69 5.52
C LYS A 231 10.54 -26.39 5.28
N HIS A 232 11.52 -26.19 6.16
CA HIS A 232 12.66 -27.09 6.23
C HIS A 232 12.13 -28.48 6.63
N ARG A 233 12.35 -29.50 5.78
CA ARG A 233 12.19 -30.88 6.24
C ARG A 233 13.23 -31.09 7.32
N SER A 234 12.80 -31.21 8.58
CA SER A 234 13.64 -31.79 9.62
C SER A 234 14.06 -33.17 9.13
N ALA A 235 15.35 -33.39 8.93
CA ALA A 235 15.87 -34.73 8.76
C ALA A 235 15.41 -35.53 9.98
N LYS A 236 14.60 -36.58 9.76
CA LYS A 236 14.32 -37.55 10.82
C LYS A 236 15.68 -38.12 11.21
N SER A 237 16.11 -37.87 12.44
CA SER A 237 17.12 -38.68 13.09
C SER A 237 16.54 -40.09 13.17
N SER A 238 17.03 -40.99 12.33
CA SER A 238 16.76 -42.43 12.47
C SER A 238 17.34 -42.90 13.81
N PRO A 239 16.66 -43.85 14.50
CA PRO A 239 17.09 -44.39 15.79
C PRO A 239 18.45 -45.09 15.71
#